data_AF-A0A6G9Y7W0-F1
#
_entry.id   AF-A0A6G9Y7W0-F1
#
_cell.length_a   1.000
_cell.length_b   1.000
_cell.length_c   1.000
_cell.angle_alpha   90.00
_cell.angle_beta   90.00
_cell.angle_gamma   90.00
#
_symmetry.space_group_name_H-M   'P 1'
#
loop_
_entity.id
_entity.type
_entity.pdbx_description
1 polymer ?
#
loop_
_entity_poly.entity_id
_entity_poly.type
_entity_poly.pdbx_seq_one_letter_code
_entity_poly.pdbx_strand_id
1 'polypeptide(L)'
;MRRQVAVGLGIAALFGSAVGVLAPQAAAQELAPGVSCDGFTCRNDTDDTYRVEGVGQCTDFGQNRITGQVVVRQRVRPHSTENISVSCTRPGELWRDPIWIDYRSAVVDNSRPPTGSAG
;
A
#
# COMPACT_ATOMS: atom_id res chain seq x y z
N MET A 1 -13.17 -34.79 -70.66
CA MET A 1 -12.23 -35.45 -69.73
C MET A 1 -11.30 -34.41 -69.10
N ARG A 2 -11.43 -34.14 -67.80
CA ARG A 2 -10.34 -33.77 -66.86
C ARG A 2 -10.94 -33.68 -65.44
N ARG A 3 -10.44 -34.55 -64.55
CA ARG A 3 -10.77 -34.67 -63.11
C ARG A 3 -10.01 -33.61 -62.30
N GLN A 4 -10.55 -33.16 -61.15
CA GLN A 4 -9.82 -33.12 -59.87
C GLN A 4 -10.81 -33.31 -58.70
N VAL A 5 -10.48 -34.23 -57.79
CA VAL A 5 -11.15 -34.54 -56.52
C VAL A 5 -10.30 -33.92 -55.41
N ALA A 6 -10.90 -33.27 -54.42
CA ALA A 6 -10.23 -33.00 -53.15
C ALA A 6 -11.23 -33.06 -51.99
N VAL A 7 -11.01 -34.08 -51.16
CA VAL A 7 -11.61 -34.33 -49.85
C VAL A 7 -10.93 -33.41 -48.82
N GLY A 8 -11.70 -32.79 -47.92
CA GLY A 8 -11.17 -32.03 -46.78
C GLY A 8 -11.90 -32.38 -45.48
N LEU A 9 -11.15 -32.97 -44.55
CA LEU A 9 -11.53 -33.41 -43.21
C LEU A 9 -11.67 -32.23 -42.22
N GLY A 10 -12.45 -32.43 -41.16
CA GLY A 10 -12.88 -31.40 -40.21
C GLY A 10 -11.87 -31.00 -39.14
N ILE A 11 -12.36 -30.30 -38.10
CA ILE A 11 -12.01 -30.35 -36.68
C ILE A 11 -12.99 -29.42 -35.94
N ALA A 12 -13.70 -29.96 -34.94
CA ALA A 12 -14.43 -29.18 -33.94
C ALA A 12 -13.46 -28.73 -32.85
N ALA A 13 -13.54 -27.48 -32.41
CA ALA A 13 -12.80 -26.99 -31.25
C ALA A 13 -13.72 -26.16 -30.34
N LEU A 14 -14.13 -26.79 -29.24
CA LEU A 14 -14.72 -26.16 -28.06
C LEU A 14 -13.60 -25.45 -27.30
N PHE A 15 -13.71 -24.14 -27.07
CA PHE A 15 -12.93 -23.48 -26.03
C PHE A 15 -13.87 -22.63 -25.17
N GLY A 16 -14.07 -23.10 -23.95
CA GLY A 16 -14.76 -22.38 -22.90
C GLY A 16 -13.87 -21.28 -22.34
N SER A 17 -14.42 -20.08 -22.22
CA SER A 17 -13.84 -19.01 -21.43
C SER A 17 -14.54 -18.98 -20.08
N ALA A 18 -13.95 -19.62 -19.08
CA ALA A 18 -14.29 -19.35 -17.69
C ALA A 18 -13.91 -17.88 -17.41
N VAL A 19 -14.91 -17.01 -17.30
CA VAL A 19 -14.71 -15.63 -16.88
C VAL A 19 -14.46 -15.67 -15.38
N GLY A 20 -13.19 -15.77 -15.00
CA GLY A 20 -12.77 -15.62 -13.62
C GLY A 20 -13.10 -14.20 -13.18
N VAL A 21 -14.20 -14.03 -12.46
CA VAL A 21 -14.50 -12.80 -11.73
C VAL A 21 -13.47 -12.73 -10.60
N LEU A 22 -12.39 -11.98 -10.84
CA LEU A 22 -11.49 -11.57 -9.78
C LEU A 22 -12.34 -10.81 -8.77
N ALA A 23 -12.51 -11.39 -7.57
CA ALA A 23 -13.16 -10.71 -6.47
C ALA A 23 -12.51 -9.34 -6.28
N PRO A 24 -13.26 -8.29 -5.91
CA PRO A 24 -12.67 -7.01 -5.59
C PRO A 24 -11.71 -7.28 -4.43
N GLN A 25 -10.40 -7.22 -4.72
CA GLN A 25 -9.39 -7.19 -3.69
C GLN A 25 -9.77 -6.04 -2.77
N ALA A 26 -10.01 -6.35 -1.50
CA ALA A 26 -10.25 -5.36 -0.47
C ALA A 26 -9.09 -4.35 -0.57
N ALA A 27 -9.40 -3.19 -1.16
CA ALA A 27 -8.39 -2.27 -1.64
C ALA A 27 -7.83 -1.49 -0.46
N ALA A 28 -7.00 -2.15 0.35
CA ALA A 28 -5.89 -1.41 0.94
C ALA A 28 -5.13 -0.83 -0.24
N GLN A 29 -4.98 0.50 -0.27
CA GLN A 29 -4.25 1.16 -1.32
C GLN A 29 -2.85 0.53 -1.35
N GLU A 30 -2.54 -0.24 -2.38
CA GLU A 30 -1.24 -0.88 -2.50
C GLU A 30 -0.24 0.22 -2.87
N LEU A 31 0.42 0.78 -1.85
CA LEU A 31 1.39 1.88 -2.02
C LEU A 31 2.59 1.42 -2.86
N ALA A 32 2.96 0.14 -2.71
CA ALA A 32 3.98 -0.56 -3.45
C ALA A 32 3.69 -2.08 -3.37
N PRO A 33 4.19 -2.89 -4.32
CA PRO A 33 4.01 -4.33 -4.30
C PRO A 33 4.38 -4.96 -2.95
N GLY A 34 3.41 -5.62 -2.29
CA GLY A 34 3.63 -6.28 -1.00
C GLY A 34 3.68 -5.36 0.22
N VAL A 35 3.41 -4.05 0.05
CA VAL A 35 3.24 -3.09 1.15
C VAL A 35 1.79 -2.63 1.21
N SER A 36 1.14 -2.92 2.34
CA SER A 36 -0.27 -2.61 2.59
C SER A 36 -0.39 -1.76 3.85
N CYS A 37 -0.96 -0.56 3.74
CA CYS A 37 -1.22 0.30 4.89
C CYS A 37 -2.72 0.50 5.10
N ASP A 38 -3.17 0.28 6.33
CA ASP A 38 -4.54 0.49 6.78
C ASP A 38 -4.53 1.33 8.07
N GLY A 39 -5.20 2.49 8.02
CA GLY A 39 -5.13 3.49 9.09
C GLY A 39 -3.69 3.81 9.48
N PHE A 40 -3.35 3.66 10.76
CA PHE A 40 -2.00 3.88 11.29
C PHE A 40 -1.13 2.62 11.31
N THR A 41 -1.50 1.58 10.56
CA THR A 41 -0.74 0.32 10.54
C THR A 41 -0.28 0.02 9.12
N CYS A 42 1.01 -0.24 8.96
CA CYS A 42 1.57 -0.70 7.69
C CYS A 42 2.17 -2.09 7.84
N ARG A 43 1.80 -2.98 6.92
CA ARG A 43 2.39 -4.32 6.77
C ARG A 43 3.27 -4.35 5.54
N ASN A 44 4.44 -4.94 5.68
CA ASN A 44 5.38 -5.20 4.61
C ASN A 44 5.67 -6.70 4.55
N ASP A 45 5.18 -7.35 3.49
CA ASP A 45 5.32 -8.79 3.26
C ASP A 45 6.53 -9.12 2.34
N THR A 46 7.41 -8.14 2.12
CA THR A 46 8.59 -8.25 1.24
C THR A 46 9.89 -8.42 2.02
N ASP A 47 10.98 -8.75 1.31
CA ASP A 47 12.34 -8.82 1.86
C ASP A 47 13.05 -7.45 1.97
N ASP A 48 12.45 -6.38 1.45
CA ASP A 48 13.04 -5.04 1.41
C ASP A 48 12.48 -4.16 2.53
N THR A 49 13.27 -3.21 3.01
CA THR A 49 12.77 -2.15 3.90
C THR A 49 12.11 -1.07 3.05
N TYR A 50 10.89 -0.69 3.39
CA TYR A 50 10.19 0.40 2.71
C TYR A 50 10.14 1.64 3.60
N ARG A 51 10.39 2.81 3.01
CA ARG A 51 10.02 4.10 3.61
C ARG A 51 8.65 4.50 3.08
N VAL A 52 7.66 4.52 3.97
CA VAL A 52 6.33 5.03 3.70
C VAL A 52 6.26 6.51 3.99
N GLU A 53 5.61 7.26 3.10
CA GLU A 53 5.39 8.69 3.24
C GLU A 53 3.90 9.00 3.10
N GLY A 54 3.39 9.86 3.98
CA GLY A 54 1.99 10.22 4.03
C GLY A 54 1.74 11.56 4.70
N VAL A 55 0.48 11.97 4.68
CA VAL A 55 0.00 13.18 5.34
C VAL A 55 -0.98 12.78 6.43
N GLY A 56 -0.53 12.87 7.69
CA GLY A 56 -1.36 12.69 8.86
C GLY A 56 -2.24 13.92 9.07
N GLN A 57 -3.49 13.72 9.43
CA GLN A 57 -4.43 14.81 9.64
C GLN A 57 -4.86 14.86 11.09
N CYS A 58 -4.79 16.07 11.61
CA CYS A 58 -4.89 16.36 13.02
C CYS A 58 -6.20 17.09 13.28
N THR A 59 -6.87 16.73 14.37
CA THR A 59 -8.03 17.44 14.89
C THR A 59 -7.72 18.01 16.26
N ASP A 60 -8.42 19.08 16.65
CA ASP A 60 -8.40 19.53 18.04
C ASP A 60 -9.24 18.57 18.89
N PHE A 61 -8.83 18.37 20.14
CA PHE A 61 -9.48 17.44 21.06
C PHE A 61 -10.98 17.70 21.17
N GLY A 62 -11.80 16.66 20.95
CA GLY A 62 -13.26 16.71 21.04
C GLY A 62 -13.97 17.35 19.85
N GLN A 63 -13.24 17.74 18.79
CA GLN A 63 -13.83 18.17 17.52
C GLN A 63 -13.54 17.14 16.44
N ASN A 64 -14.47 16.97 15.48
CA ASN A 64 -14.25 16.15 14.28
C ASN A 64 -13.88 17.02 13.06
N ARG A 65 -13.10 18.08 13.32
CA ARG A 65 -12.72 19.07 12.31
C ARG A 65 -11.22 19.07 12.17
N ILE A 66 -10.74 18.82 10.96
CA ILE A 66 -9.32 18.89 10.63
C ILE A 66 -8.80 20.31 10.91
N THR A 67 -7.82 20.41 11.81
CA THR A 67 -7.18 21.67 12.23
C THR A 67 -5.71 21.75 11.83
N GLY A 68 -5.14 20.65 11.33
CA GLY A 68 -3.79 20.63 10.81
C GLY A 68 -3.46 19.39 9.99
N GLN A 69 -2.34 19.49 9.28
CA GLN A 69 -1.74 18.41 8.52
C GLN A 69 -0.26 18.32 8.89
N VAL A 70 0.25 17.09 9.02
CA VAL A 70 1.66 16.82 9.30
C VAL A 70 2.18 15.79 8.31
N VAL A 71 3.38 16.00 7.80
CA VAL A 71 4.04 15.03 6.92
C VAL A 71 4.66 13.94 7.79
N VAL A 72 4.39 12.68 7.43
CA VAL A 72 4.85 11.51 8.16
C VAL A 72 5.75 10.70 7.23
N ARG A 73 6.89 10.29 7.76
CA ARG A 73 7.88 9.47 7.05
C ARG A 73 8.39 8.43 8.01
N GLN A 74 8.14 7.15 7.73
CA GLN A 74 8.55 6.06 8.61
C GLN A 74 8.99 4.86 7.79
N ARG A 75 9.86 4.04 8.39
CA ARG A 75 10.35 2.81 7.78
C ARG A 75 9.54 1.62 8.27
N VAL A 76 9.19 0.74 7.35
CA VAL A 76 8.53 -0.54 7.60
C VAL A 76 9.53 -1.63 7.23
N ARG A 77 9.89 -2.46 8.21
CA ARG A 77 10.93 -3.49 8.03
C ARG A 77 10.40 -4.65 7.17
N PRO A 78 11.29 -5.46 6.61
CA PRO A 78 10.90 -6.69 5.92
C PRO A 78 10.07 -7.59 6.83
N HIS A 79 9.04 -8.23 6.28
CA HIS A 79 8.18 -9.20 6.98
C HIS A 79 7.66 -8.69 8.32
N SER A 80 7.33 -7.38 8.42
CA SER A 80 6.91 -6.76 9.67
C SER A 80 5.60 -5.97 9.52
N THR A 81 4.95 -5.78 10.66
CA THR A 81 3.81 -4.88 10.80
C THR A 81 4.20 -3.78 11.79
N GLU A 82 4.24 -2.54 11.32
CA GLU A 82 4.66 -1.38 12.12
C GLU A 82 3.49 -0.42 12.30
N ASN A 83 3.42 0.21 13.47
CA ASN A 83 2.49 1.29 13.74
C ASN A 83 3.13 2.63 13.35
N ILE A 84 2.41 3.39 12.52
CA ILE A 84 2.86 4.67 11.99
C ILE A 84 2.60 5.77 13.01
N SER A 85 3.68 6.30 13.56
CA SER A 85 3.62 7.32 14.60
C SER A 85 3.37 8.70 13.99
N VAL A 86 2.19 9.27 14.27
CA VAL A 86 1.81 10.61 13.84
C VAL A 86 1.77 11.52 15.06
N SER A 87 2.64 12.52 15.12
CA SER A 87 2.65 13.51 16.18
C SER A 87 2.02 14.81 15.70
N CYS A 88 0.90 15.19 16.30
CA CYS A 88 0.13 16.37 15.96
C CYS A 88 0.40 17.57 16.88
N THR A 89 1.49 17.57 17.64
CA THR A 89 1.79 18.61 18.63
C THR A 89 2.26 19.91 17.97
N ARG A 90 1.65 21.05 18.35
CA ARG A 90 2.16 22.39 18.06
C ARG A 90 2.65 23.07 19.34
N PRO A 91 3.68 23.94 19.26
CA PRO A 91 4.08 24.75 20.40
C PRO A 91 2.92 25.65 20.85
N GLY A 92 2.50 25.52 22.12
CA GLY A 92 1.48 26.36 22.75
C GLY A 92 0.02 25.94 22.54
N GLU A 93 -0.24 24.75 21.99
CA GLU A 93 -1.60 24.26 21.74
C GLU A 93 -1.89 22.96 22.50
N LEU A 94 -3.15 22.77 22.92
CA LEU A 94 -3.60 21.53 23.55
C LEU A 94 -3.51 20.37 22.55
N TRP A 95 -3.32 19.16 23.11
CA TRP A 95 -3.15 17.90 22.38
C TRP A 95 -4.11 17.78 21.19
N ARG A 96 -3.54 17.56 20.01
CA ARG A 96 -4.29 17.22 18.81
C ARG A 96 -4.16 15.74 18.56
N ASP A 97 -5.27 15.11 18.20
CA ASP A 97 -5.30 13.69 17.89
C ASP A 97 -5.16 13.48 16.39
N PRO A 98 -4.33 12.52 15.95
CA PRO A 98 -4.33 12.09 14.57
C PRO A 98 -5.61 11.29 14.28
N ILE A 99 -6.40 11.74 13.32
CA ILE A 99 -7.68 11.08 12.96
C ILE A 99 -7.54 10.12 11.78
N TRP A 100 -6.66 10.45 10.83
CA TRP A 100 -6.36 9.62 9.69
C TRP A 100 -4.98 9.96 9.12
N ILE A 101 -4.47 9.08 8.26
CA ILE A 101 -3.28 9.32 7.45
C ILE A 101 -3.58 8.98 6.00
N ASP A 102 -3.24 9.91 5.10
CA ASP A 102 -3.32 9.72 3.65
C ASP A 102 -1.93 9.37 3.14
N TYR A 103 -1.70 8.08 2.88
CA TYR A 103 -0.42 7.60 2.36
C TYR A 103 -0.24 7.99 0.89
N ARG A 104 0.92 8.55 0.57
CA ARG A 104 1.25 9.06 -0.77
C ARG A 104 2.17 8.14 -1.54
N SER A 105 3.12 7.50 -0.87
CA SER A 105 4.12 6.66 -1.53
C SER A 105 4.78 5.69 -0.55
N ALA A 106 5.20 4.54 -1.06
CA ALA A 106 6.17 3.67 -0.42
C ALA A 106 7.35 3.45 -1.38
N VAL A 107 8.57 3.69 -0.90
CA VAL A 107 9.79 3.52 -1.68
C VAL A 107 10.77 2.62 -0.95
N VAL A 108 11.50 1.77 -1.67
CA VAL A 108 12.54 0.94 -1.08
C VAL A 108 13.62 1.83 -0.46
N ASP A 109 13.87 1.65 0.84
CA ASP A 109 14.86 2.36 1.64
C ASP A 109 15.63 1.37 2.51
N ASN A 110 16.49 0.59 1.85
CA ASN A 110 17.42 -0.36 2.49
C ASN A 110 18.61 0.33 3.18
N SER A 111 18.57 1.65 3.38
CA SER A 111 19.61 2.32 4.14
C SER A 111 19.57 1.84 5.60
N ARG A 112 20.72 1.36 6.09
CA ARG A 112 20.82 0.91 7.49
C ARG A 112 20.41 2.06 8.41
N PRO A 113 19.60 1.80 9.46
CA PRO A 113 19.45 2.77 10.53
C PRO A 113 20.85 3.10 11.07
N PRO A 114 21.14 4.36 11.41
CA PRO A 114 22.40 4.70 12.06
C PRO A 114 22.48 3.87 13.35
N THR A 115 23.28 2.81 13.33
CA THR A 115 23.65 2.08 14.52
C THR A 115 24.53 3.03 15.31
N GLY A 116 23.94 3.72 16.28
CA GLY A 116 24.71 4.51 17.24
C GLY A 116 25.66 3.56 17.96
N SER A 117 26.94 3.61 17.61
CA SER A 117 28.01 3.04 18.42
C SER A 117 28.08 3.87 19.70
N ALA A 118 27.47 3.38 20.77
CA ALA A 118 27.87 3.79 22.11
C ALA A 118 29.20 3.08 22.40
N GLY A 119 30.29 3.83 22.34
CA GLY A 119 31.60 3.46 22.89
C GLY A 119 31.75 3.96 24.31
#